data_AF-X0UKN4-F1
#
_entry.id   AF-X0UKN4-F1
#
_cell.length_a   1.000
_cell.length_b   1.000
_cell.length_c   1.000
_cell.angle_alpha   90.00
_cell.angle_beta   90.00
_cell.angle_gamma   90.00
#
_symmetry.space_group_name_H-M   'P 1'
#
loop_
_entity.id
_entity.type
_entity.pdbx_description
1 polymer ?
#
loop_
_entity_poly.entity_id
_entity_poly.type
_entity_poly.pdbx_seq_one_letter_code
_entity_poly.pdbx_strand_id
1 'polypeptide(L)'
;SEKTAKSDFEIDGEASITVTPEYGTPGTVLTVKGYNFTQVSGTDVELALMGQETETSCDANGEFTTTITVPPLDFGTEYNVTAEDEKNCWANQTVLVALIVLQLSDYSAPVGSEVMLMGSGFHVSGDWNATFGDMDLITTQNIIGSSTFFSHKFYVPSVASGTYTINVYDVNEDITVGIDFTVTDQAELDVSRVDIPNGYNLTIEGTHFAELNNTETEWYIYNSTDAWLIDGNVTELHGPTPPETDTDGEFTAWYVIPEFLELGSY
;
A
#
# COMPACT_ATOMS: atom_id res chain seq x y z
N SER A 1 47.26 5.95 60.93
CA SER A 1 46.41 5.26 59.95
C SER A 1 45.99 6.26 58.89
N GLU A 2 46.46 6.10 57.66
CA GLU A 2 45.93 6.89 56.54
C GLU A 2 44.46 6.52 56.31
N LYS A 3 43.60 7.53 56.25
CA LYS A 3 42.20 7.35 55.86
C LYS A 3 42.09 7.71 54.39
N THR A 4 41.72 6.75 53.57
CA THR A 4 41.33 6.99 52.18
C THR A 4 39.84 6.74 52.03
N ALA A 5 39.21 7.55 51.19
CA ALA A 5 37.83 7.38 50.74
C ALA A 5 37.83 7.13 49.23
N LYS A 6 36.84 6.37 48.77
CA LYS A 6 36.58 6.11 47.36
C LYS A 6 35.10 6.36 47.09
N SER A 7 34.81 6.81 45.88
CA SER A 7 33.46 6.88 45.32
C SER A 7 33.53 6.36 43.90
N ASP A 8 32.47 5.70 43.47
CA ASP A 8 32.26 5.30 42.10
C ASP A 8 31.41 6.37 41.40
N PHE A 9 31.45 6.40 40.07
CA PHE A 9 30.57 7.19 39.21
C PHE A 9 30.15 6.34 38.01
N GLU A 10 28.97 6.62 37.46
CA GLU A 10 28.47 6.03 36.22
C GLU A 10 28.35 7.12 35.15
N ILE A 11 28.49 6.74 33.88
CA ILE A 11 28.19 7.60 32.72
C ILE A 11 26.91 7.05 32.11
N ASP A 12 25.86 7.85 32.16
CA ASP A 12 24.45 7.53 31.90
C ASP A 12 24.07 7.57 30.40
N GLY A 13 25.03 7.90 29.54
CA GLY A 13 24.82 8.02 28.09
C GLY A 13 24.72 9.48 27.64
N GLU A 14 24.83 9.71 26.34
CA GLU A 14 24.62 11.05 25.76
C GLU A 14 23.12 11.37 25.73
N ALA A 15 22.79 12.66 25.83
CA ALA A 15 21.42 13.14 25.69
C ALA A 15 20.86 12.73 24.31
N SER A 16 19.59 12.34 24.27
CA SER A 16 18.94 11.92 23.02
C SER A 16 17.47 12.34 23.01
N ILE A 17 16.91 12.52 21.82
CA ILE A 17 15.48 12.71 21.64
C ILE A 17 14.91 11.73 20.63
N THR A 18 13.62 11.40 20.78
CA THR A 18 12.82 10.69 19.77
C THR A 18 11.67 11.57 19.34
N VAL A 19 11.39 11.62 18.04
CA VAL A 19 10.32 12.43 17.43
C VAL A 19 9.31 11.50 16.79
N THR A 20 8.01 11.71 17.04
CA THR A 20 6.95 10.88 16.45
C THR A 20 5.73 11.73 16.06
N PRO A 21 5.22 11.64 14.82
CA PRO A 21 5.76 10.85 13.69
C PRO A 21 7.12 11.38 13.19
N GLU A 22 7.88 10.54 12.46
CA GLU A 22 9.18 10.92 11.86
C GLU A 22 9.02 11.71 10.55
N TYR A 23 7.79 11.83 10.05
CA TYR A 23 7.43 12.67 8.91
C TYR A 23 6.10 13.38 9.12
N GLY A 24 5.85 14.45 8.38
CA GLY A 24 4.57 15.13 8.39
C GLY A 24 4.48 16.33 7.46
N THR A 25 3.27 16.80 7.21
CA THR A 25 3.03 18.07 6.50
C THR A 25 3.09 19.26 7.47
N PRO A 26 3.22 20.50 6.97
CA PRO A 26 3.03 21.69 7.81
C PRO A 26 1.71 21.62 8.61
N GLY A 27 1.80 21.88 9.91
CA GLY A 27 0.69 21.73 10.86
C GLY A 27 0.64 20.38 11.58
N THR A 28 1.46 19.39 11.18
CA THR A 28 1.60 18.13 11.92
C THR A 28 2.13 18.39 13.32
N VAL A 29 1.52 17.79 14.33
CA VAL A 29 1.98 17.88 15.73
C VAL A 29 2.93 16.71 16.01
N LEU A 30 4.19 17.02 16.27
CA LEU A 30 5.23 16.05 16.61
C LEU A 30 5.29 15.90 18.12
N THR A 31 5.30 14.66 18.60
CA THR A 31 5.64 14.33 20.00
C THR A 31 7.14 14.15 20.11
N VAL A 32 7.77 14.89 21.01
CA VAL A 32 9.20 14.80 21.30
C VAL A 32 9.39 14.25 22.70
N LYS A 33 10.17 13.17 22.83
CA LYS A 33 10.61 12.64 24.12
C LYS A 33 12.11 12.80 24.23
N GLY A 34 12.60 13.29 25.37
CA GLY A 34 14.02 13.38 25.66
C GLY A 34 14.46 12.43 26.75
N TYR A 35 15.72 11.99 26.67
CA TYR A 35 16.36 11.05 27.60
C TYR A 35 17.78 11.52 27.91
N ASN A 36 18.25 11.23 29.13
CA ASN A 36 19.60 11.55 29.60
C ASN A 36 19.96 13.04 29.51
N PHE A 37 18.96 13.92 29.62
CA PHE A 37 19.20 15.34 29.90
C PHE A 37 19.58 15.50 31.37
N THR A 38 19.79 16.75 31.82
CA THR A 38 20.13 17.01 33.21
C THR A 38 19.12 16.36 34.17
N GLN A 39 19.60 15.43 35.02
CA GLN A 39 18.82 14.70 36.01
C GLN A 39 18.51 15.54 37.26
N VAL A 40 17.97 16.72 37.04
CA VAL A 40 17.50 17.64 38.07
C VAL A 40 16.07 18.01 37.71
N SER A 41 15.14 17.62 38.57
CA SER A 41 13.72 17.88 38.35
C SER A 41 13.47 19.38 38.17
N GLY A 42 12.76 19.73 37.10
CA GLY A 42 12.43 21.11 36.75
C GLY A 42 13.54 21.85 36.02
N THR A 43 14.56 21.17 35.49
CA THR A 43 15.50 21.79 34.55
C THR A 43 14.78 22.11 33.23
N ASP A 44 14.81 23.38 32.83
CA ASP A 44 14.17 23.87 31.61
C ASP A 44 14.87 23.34 30.35
N VAL A 45 14.08 22.98 29.35
CA VAL A 45 14.50 22.50 28.03
C VAL A 45 13.80 23.32 26.96
N GLU A 46 14.58 23.91 26.07
CA GLU A 46 14.11 24.59 24.87
C GLU A 46 14.16 23.62 23.69
N LEU A 47 13.05 23.51 22.97
CA LEU A 47 12.97 22.78 21.71
C LEU A 47 12.82 23.75 20.55
N ALA A 48 13.49 23.46 19.44
CA ALA A 48 13.37 24.25 18.23
C ALA A 48 13.18 23.40 16.97
N LEU A 49 12.39 23.92 16.03
CA LEU A 49 12.24 23.41 14.66
C LEU A 49 12.17 24.61 13.71
N MET A 50 13.26 24.88 12.98
CA MET A 50 13.37 26.00 12.03
C MET A 50 12.85 27.36 12.58
N GLY A 51 13.30 27.72 13.78
CA GLY A 51 12.95 29.00 14.43
C GLY A 51 11.59 29.05 15.10
N GLN A 52 10.82 27.96 15.06
CA GLN A 52 9.71 27.76 15.99
C GLN A 52 10.24 27.13 17.28
N GLU A 53 9.95 27.75 18.42
CA GLU A 53 10.43 27.33 19.73
C GLU A 53 9.27 26.88 20.64
N THR A 54 9.54 25.93 21.52
CA THR A 54 8.66 25.55 22.63
C THR A 54 9.49 25.13 23.84
N GLU A 55 8.95 25.28 25.04
CA GLU A 55 9.66 24.98 26.28
C GLU A 55 9.00 23.81 27.00
N THR A 56 9.81 23.01 27.69
CA THR A 56 9.39 21.98 28.63
C THR A 56 10.41 21.88 29.77
N SER A 57 10.24 20.92 30.67
CA SER A 57 11.21 20.68 31.74
C SER A 57 11.45 19.20 31.96
N CYS A 58 12.68 18.82 32.30
CA CYS A 58 13.04 17.45 32.66
C CYS A 58 12.48 17.06 34.03
N ASP A 59 12.19 15.78 34.19
CA ASP A 59 11.96 15.16 35.48
C ASP A 59 13.27 14.83 36.22
N ALA A 60 13.17 14.17 37.38
CA ALA A 60 14.35 13.80 38.17
C ALA A 60 15.26 12.75 37.50
N ASN A 61 14.80 12.09 36.45
CA ASN A 61 15.56 11.12 35.66
C ASN A 61 16.16 11.76 34.39
N GLY A 62 15.99 13.07 34.18
CA GLY A 62 16.46 13.73 32.96
C GLY A 62 15.61 13.40 31.74
N GLU A 63 14.34 13.02 31.95
CA GLU A 63 13.39 12.70 30.89
C GLU A 63 12.37 13.82 30.71
N PHE A 64 11.91 14.05 29.48
CA PHE A 64 10.79 14.95 29.21
C PHE A 64 9.90 14.42 28.08
N THR A 65 8.68 14.94 27.99
CA THR A 65 7.81 14.76 26.83
C THR A 65 7.10 16.07 26.53
N THR A 66 7.11 16.50 25.28
CA THR A 66 6.41 17.70 24.82
C THR A 66 5.99 17.54 23.36
N THR A 67 5.38 18.57 22.79
CA THR A 67 4.98 18.61 21.39
C THR A 67 5.43 19.88 20.68
N ILE A 68 5.83 19.76 19.42
CA ILE A 68 6.11 20.89 18.53
C ILE A 68 5.35 20.71 17.21
N THR A 69 4.81 21.79 16.65
CA THR A 69 4.10 21.74 15.36
C THR A 69 5.07 22.00 14.23
N VAL A 70 4.97 21.26 13.12
CA VAL A 70 5.75 21.51 11.90
C VAL A 70 5.33 22.86 11.30
N PRO A 71 6.25 23.84 11.15
CA PRO A 71 5.91 25.12 10.53
C PRO A 71 5.75 24.99 9.00
N PRO A 72 5.35 26.07 8.29
CA PRO A 72 5.32 26.10 6.82
C PRO A 72 6.74 25.95 6.25
N LEU A 73 7.12 24.71 5.97
CA LEU A 73 8.42 24.29 5.46
C LEU A 73 8.29 23.65 4.07
N ASP A 74 9.40 23.55 3.35
CA ASP A 74 9.44 22.96 2.01
C ASP A 74 9.27 21.43 2.10
N PHE A 75 8.51 20.87 1.16
CA PHE A 75 8.33 19.42 1.07
C PHE A 75 9.58 18.72 0.52
N GLY A 76 9.76 17.44 0.89
CA GLY A 76 10.88 16.61 0.47
C GLY A 76 12.21 16.98 1.15
N THR A 77 12.14 17.68 2.28
CA THR A 77 13.33 18.13 3.03
C THR A 77 13.26 17.64 4.48
N GLU A 78 14.38 17.14 4.98
CA GLU A 78 14.56 16.84 6.39
C GLU A 78 14.93 18.09 7.19
N TYR A 79 14.32 18.25 8.35
CA TYR A 79 14.55 19.36 9.26
C TYR A 79 14.92 18.85 10.64
N ASN A 80 15.88 19.50 11.30
CA ASN A 80 16.27 19.14 12.66
C ASN A 80 15.24 19.68 13.67
N VAL A 81 14.72 18.77 14.49
CA VAL A 81 14.18 19.09 15.80
C VAL A 81 15.35 19.06 16.77
N THR A 82 15.59 20.15 17.49
CA THR A 82 16.63 20.23 18.51
C THR A 82 15.99 20.37 19.89
N ALA A 83 16.68 19.87 20.91
CA ALA A 83 16.36 20.11 22.31
C ALA A 83 17.66 20.46 23.06
N GLU A 84 17.65 21.54 23.83
CA GLU A 84 18.79 21.99 24.63
C GLU A 84 18.30 22.42 26.02
N ASP A 85 18.95 21.96 27.07
CA ASP A 85 18.64 22.36 28.44
C ASP A 85 19.51 23.53 28.93
N GLU A 86 19.10 24.16 30.03
CA GLU A 86 19.85 25.29 30.62
C GLU A 86 21.26 24.92 31.16
N LYS A 87 21.66 23.64 31.14
CA LYS A 87 23.00 23.16 31.45
C LYS A 87 23.84 22.85 30.21
N ASN A 88 23.32 23.14 29.02
CA ASN A 88 23.92 22.87 27.71
C ASN A 88 24.02 21.37 27.37
N CYS A 89 23.15 20.53 27.95
CA CYS A 89 22.90 19.19 27.40
C CYS A 89 21.96 19.35 26.21
N TRP A 90 22.34 18.78 25.08
CA TRP A 90 21.61 18.97 23.82
C TRP A 90 21.49 17.66 23.04
N ALA A 91 20.43 17.56 22.26
CA ALA A 91 20.20 16.48 21.32
C ALA A 91 19.41 16.98 20.10
N ASN A 92 19.46 16.23 19.01
CA ASN A 92 18.68 16.51 17.81
C ASN A 92 18.17 15.22 17.16
N GLN A 93 17.13 15.35 16.35
CA GLN A 93 16.57 14.30 15.51
C GLN A 93 15.97 14.95 14.26
N THR A 94 16.13 14.33 13.10
CA THR A 94 15.50 14.81 11.87
C THR A 94 14.02 14.43 11.81
N VAL A 95 13.22 15.30 11.19
CA VAL A 95 11.85 15.03 10.76
C VAL A 95 11.73 15.35 9.28
N LEU A 96 11.13 14.45 8.51
CA LEU A 96 10.90 14.65 7.08
C LEU A 96 9.60 15.43 6.85
N VAL A 97 9.69 16.58 6.20
CA VAL A 97 8.48 17.30 5.76
C VAL A 97 8.09 16.78 4.39
N ALA A 98 7.05 15.95 4.33
CA ALA A 98 6.62 15.29 3.10
C ALA A 98 5.10 15.35 2.91
N LEU A 99 4.68 15.40 1.64
CA LEU A 99 3.29 15.28 1.22
C LEU A 99 3.25 14.33 0.02
N ILE A 100 2.77 13.11 0.25
CA ILE A 100 2.46 12.16 -0.82
C ILE A 100 0.98 12.30 -1.18
N VAL A 101 0.71 12.42 -2.47
CA VAL A 101 -0.65 12.50 -3.04
C VAL A 101 -0.84 11.33 -4.00
N LEU A 102 -1.94 10.61 -3.81
CA LEU A 102 -2.37 9.54 -4.70
C LEU A 102 -3.62 9.97 -5.48
N GLN A 103 -3.74 9.52 -6.72
CA GLN A 103 -4.90 9.72 -7.56
C GLN A 103 -5.14 8.48 -8.41
N LEU A 104 -6.40 8.15 -8.64
CA LEU A 104 -6.83 7.11 -9.56
C LEU A 104 -7.55 7.73 -10.77
N SER A 105 -7.48 7.07 -11.93
CA SER A 105 -8.37 7.41 -13.05
C SER A 105 -9.83 7.19 -12.66
N ASP A 106 -10.08 6.10 -11.94
CA ASP A 106 -11.39 5.65 -11.48
C ASP A 106 -11.26 5.12 -10.05
N TYR A 107 -12.23 5.47 -9.20
CA TYR A 107 -12.26 5.05 -7.79
C TYR A 107 -13.15 3.82 -7.57
N SER A 108 -13.79 3.35 -8.64
CA SER A 108 -14.60 2.14 -8.63
C SER A 108 -14.71 1.56 -10.03
N ALA A 109 -14.52 0.25 -10.15
CA ALA A 109 -14.69 -0.48 -11.40
C ALA A 109 -14.93 -1.97 -11.10
N PRO A 110 -15.47 -2.75 -12.04
CA PRO A 110 -15.55 -4.21 -11.88
C PRO A 110 -14.16 -4.85 -11.91
N VAL A 111 -14.10 -6.14 -11.56
CA VAL A 111 -12.90 -6.96 -11.74
C VAL A 111 -12.45 -6.90 -13.20
N GLY A 112 -11.13 -6.88 -13.41
CA GLY A 112 -10.53 -6.90 -14.74
C GLY A 112 -10.43 -5.55 -15.43
N SER A 113 -11.04 -4.47 -14.90
CA SER A 113 -10.91 -3.15 -15.52
C SER A 113 -9.51 -2.55 -15.42
N GLU A 114 -9.06 -1.84 -16.47
CA GLU A 114 -7.78 -1.12 -16.44
C GLU A 114 -7.91 0.22 -15.70
N VAL A 115 -7.17 0.39 -14.60
CA VAL A 115 -7.16 1.62 -13.79
C VAL A 115 -5.75 2.20 -13.76
N MET A 116 -5.65 3.53 -13.84
CA MET A 116 -4.38 4.24 -13.69
C MET A 116 -4.19 4.73 -12.25
N LEU A 117 -3.15 4.25 -11.58
CA LEU A 117 -2.66 4.77 -10.30
C LEU A 117 -1.57 5.82 -10.56
N MET A 118 -1.75 7.00 -9.99
CA MET A 118 -0.81 8.11 -10.04
C MET A 118 -0.38 8.48 -8.62
N GLY A 119 0.92 8.69 -8.43
CA GLY A 119 1.49 9.15 -7.17
C GLY A 119 2.38 10.35 -7.38
N SER A 120 2.42 11.28 -6.42
CA SER A 120 3.31 12.45 -6.41
C SER A 120 3.84 12.71 -5.00
N GLY A 121 5.04 13.27 -4.90
CA GLY A 121 5.71 13.55 -3.63
C GLY A 121 6.64 12.43 -3.15
N PHE A 122 6.98 11.49 -4.03
CA PHE A 122 7.90 10.38 -3.76
C PHE A 122 9.36 10.81 -3.85
N HIS A 123 10.24 10.05 -3.20
CA HIS A 123 11.68 10.24 -3.25
C HIS A 123 12.21 10.25 -4.69
N VAL A 124 13.09 11.19 -5.00
CA VAL A 124 13.70 11.32 -6.33
C VAL A 124 14.57 10.10 -6.61
N SER A 125 14.35 9.43 -7.74
CA SER A 125 15.03 8.17 -8.07
C SER A 125 14.84 7.07 -7.00
N GLY A 126 13.81 7.21 -6.15
CA GLY A 126 13.48 6.25 -5.12
C GLY A 126 12.66 5.07 -5.65
N ASP A 127 12.56 4.04 -4.82
CA ASP A 127 11.75 2.87 -5.09
C ASP A 127 10.40 2.97 -4.38
N TRP A 128 9.37 2.38 -5.00
CA TRP A 128 8.04 2.32 -4.44
C TRP A 128 7.38 0.98 -4.75
N ASN A 129 6.42 0.61 -3.91
CA ASN A 129 5.56 -0.56 -4.14
C ASN A 129 4.11 -0.26 -3.79
N ALA A 130 3.21 -1.17 -4.15
CA ALA A 130 1.80 -1.02 -3.82
C ALA A 130 1.12 -2.36 -3.54
N THR A 131 0.15 -2.32 -2.64
CA THR A 131 -0.75 -3.44 -2.34
C THR A 131 -2.20 -3.05 -2.62
N PHE A 132 -3.05 -4.01 -2.94
CA PHE A 132 -4.49 -3.88 -3.06
C PHE A 132 -5.13 -4.76 -1.98
N GLY A 133 -5.57 -4.16 -0.88
CA GLY A 133 -5.83 -4.91 0.35
C GLY A 133 -4.56 -5.60 0.85
N ASP A 134 -4.61 -6.93 1.01
CA ASP A 134 -3.46 -7.75 1.45
C ASP A 134 -2.65 -8.33 0.28
N MET A 135 -3.00 -8.04 -0.97
CA MET A 135 -2.34 -8.58 -2.15
C MET A 135 -1.30 -7.60 -2.69
N ASP A 136 -0.15 -8.10 -3.12
CA ASP A 136 0.83 -7.30 -3.85
C ASP A 136 0.21 -6.87 -5.20
N LEU A 137 0.03 -5.56 -5.38
CA LEU A 137 -0.41 -4.98 -6.66
C LEU A 137 0.80 -4.68 -7.54
N ILE A 138 1.87 -4.16 -6.93
CA ILE A 138 3.12 -3.75 -7.58
C ILE A 138 4.25 -4.14 -6.65
N THR A 139 5.19 -4.96 -7.13
CA THR A 139 6.30 -5.48 -6.32
C THR A 139 7.30 -4.40 -5.93
N THR A 140 8.11 -3.91 -6.85
CA THR A 140 8.99 -2.76 -6.62
C THR A 140 9.28 -2.10 -7.96
N GLN A 141 9.06 -0.80 -8.03
CA GLN A 141 9.31 0.02 -9.21
C GLN A 141 10.12 1.24 -8.81
N ASN A 142 10.97 1.71 -9.72
CA ASN A 142 11.80 2.89 -9.50
C ASN A 142 11.13 4.13 -10.10
N ILE A 143 11.18 5.27 -9.39
CA ILE A 143 10.80 6.57 -9.91
C ILE A 143 11.86 7.02 -10.92
N ILE A 144 11.45 7.24 -12.17
CA ILE A 144 12.39 7.45 -13.27
C ILE A 144 13.04 8.84 -13.21
N GLY A 145 14.36 8.87 -13.24
CA GLY A 145 15.15 10.09 -13.38
C GLY A 145 14.98 11.05 -12.20
N SER A 146 14.86 12.34 -12.48
CA SER A 146 14.74 13.39 -11.46
C SER A 146 13.28 13.73 -11.11
N SER A 147 12.34 12.82 -11.34
CA SER A 147 10.92 13.03 -11.02
C SER A 147 10.62 12.64 -9.57
N THR A 148 9.46 13.09 -9.07
CA THR A 148 8.91 12.75 -7.74
C THR A 148 7.52 12.13 -7.88
N PHE A 149 7.17 11.66 -9.07
CA PHE A 149 5.86 11.17 -9.41
C PHE A 149 5.95 9.91 -10.26
N PHE A 150 4.90 9.10 -10.23
CA PHE A 150 4.75 7.95 -11.10
C PHE A 150 3.34 7.88 -11.68
N SER A 151 3.21 7.10 -12.75
CA SER A 151 1.92 6.63 -13.27
C SER A 151 2.05 5.15 -13.61
N HIS A 152 1.15 4.33 -13.10
CA HIS A 152 1.14 2.89 -13.35
C HIS A 152 -0.28 2.44 -13.67
N LYS A 153 -0.42 1.64 -14.73
CA LYS A 153 -1.68 0.99 -15.06
C LYS A 153 -1.73 -0.37 -14.40
N PHE A 154 -2.86 -0.71 -13.79
CA PHE A 154 -3.11 -2.03 -13.24
C PHE A 154 -4.51 -2.50 -13.65
N TYR A 155 -4.72 -3.81 -13.63
CA TYR A 155 -6.04 -4.41 -13.80
C TYR A 155 -6.63 -4.71 -12.43
N VAL A 156 -7.90 -4.36 -12.21
CA VAL A 156 -8.57 -4.62 -10.93
C VAL A 156 -8.49 -6.12 -10.61
N PRO A 157 -7.88 -6.51 -9.48
CA PRO A 157 -7.68 -7.92 -9.15
C PRO A 157 -8.98 -8.71 -9.05
N SER A 158 -8.93 -10.02 -9.30
CA SER A 158 -10.08 -10.92 -9.13
C SER A 158 -10.38 -11.16 -7.64
N VAL A 159 -11.22 -10.29 -7.07
CA VAL A 159 -11.65 -10.33 -5.67
C VAL A 159 -13.16 -10.13 -5.56
N ALA A 160 -13.70 -10.33 -4.35
CA ALA A 160 -15.11 -10.03 -4.06
C ALA A 160 -15.42 -8.55 -4.23
N SER A 161 -16.65 -8.22 -4.60
CA SER A 161 -17.11 -6.83 -4.57
C SER A 161 -17.01 -6.25 -3.16
N GLY A 162 -16.61 -4.98 -3.08
CA GLY A 162 -16.31 -4.32 -1.81
C GLY A 162 -15.28 -3.21 -1.94
N THR A 163 -15.01 -2.53 -0.83
CA THR A 163 -14.01 -1.46 -0.75
C THR A 163 -12.69 -2.04 -0.26
N TYR A 164 -11.62 -1.73 -0.98
CA TYR A 164 -10.25 -2.11 -0.69
C TYR A 164 -9.40 -0.84 -0.61
N THR A 165 -8.41 -0.84 0.27
CA THR A 165 -7.41 0.22 0.32
C THR A 165 -6.22 -0.20 -0.54
N ILE A 166 -5.83 0.67 -1.47
CA ILE A 166 -4.56 0.56 -2.18
C ILE A 166 -3.51 1.28 -1.33
N ASN A 167 -2.60 0.54 -0.71
CA ASN A 167 -1.49 1.14 0.03
C ASN A 167 -0.30 1.30 -0.91
N VAL A 168 0.23 2.50 -1.01
CA VAL A 168 1.45 2.81 -1.76
C VAL A 168 2.55 3.17 -0.76
N TYR A 169 3.70 2.52 -0.91
CA TYR A 169 4.83 2.65 -0.01
C TYR A 169 6.01 3.29 -0.74
N ASP A 170 6.53 4.39 -0.21
CA ASP A 170 7.83 4.96 -0.58
C ASP A 170 8.92 4.23 0.22
N VAL A 171 9.73 3.43 -0.47
CA VAL A 171 10.73 2.55 0.15
C VAL A 171 11.86 3.35 0.77
N ASN A 172 12.20 4.50 0.18
CA ASN A 172 13.34 5.30 0.61
C ASN A 172 13.03 6.09 1.88
N GLU A 173 11.79 6.57 2.00
CA GLU A 173 11.37 7.41 3.12
C GLU A 173 10.58 6.63 4.20
N ASP A 174 10.32 5.33 4.00
CA ASP A 174 9.49 4.50 4.88
C ASP A 174 8.08 5.10 5.11
N ILE A 175 7.49 5.68 4.06
CA ILE A 175 6.16 6.30 4.12
C ILE A 175 5.13 5.43 3.40
N THR A 176 4.02 5.12 4.07
CA THR A 176 2.86 4.46 3.45
C THR A 176 1.67 5.42 3.37
N VAL A 177 1.03 5.52 2.20
CA VAL A 177 -0.21 6.26 1.99
C VAL A 177 -1.27 5.35 1.36
N GLY A 178 -2.49 5.40 1.87
CA GLY A 178 -3.63 4.64 1.36
C GLY A 178 -4.59 5.48 0.51
N ILE A 179 -5.16 4.87 -0.53
CA ILE A 179 -6.28 5.40 -1.31
C ILE A 179 -7.34 4.32 -1.47
N ASP A 180 -8.61 4.64 -1.23
CA ASP A 180 -9.69 3.67 -1.30
C ASP A 180 -10.17 3.45 -2.74
N PHE A 181 -10.44 2.20 -3.07
CA PHE A 181 -11.00 1.76 -4.35
C PHE A 181 -12.16 0.79 -4.11
N THR A 182 -13.24 0.89 -4.88
CA THR A 182 -14.42 0.02 -4.76
C THR A 182 -14.57 -0.92 -5.95
N VAL A 183 -14.47 -2.22 -5.71
CA VAL A 183 -14.77 -3.25 -6.71
C VAL A 183 -16.30 -3.40 -6.80
N THR A 184 -16.88 -3.13 -7.97
CA THR A 184 -18.34 -3.12 -8.15
C THR A 184 -18.90 -4.51 -8.42
N ASP A 185 -18.28 -5.26 -9.32
CA ASP A 185 -18.76 -6.54 -9.83
C ASP A 185 -17.60 -7.53 -10.01
N GLN A 186 -17.91 -8.82 -10.07
CA GLN A 186 -16.93 -9.89 -10.31
C GLN A 186 -17.01 -10.41 -11.74
N ALA A 187 -16.01 -11.21 -12.14
CA ALA A 187 -16.08 -12.00 -13.36
C ALA A 187 -17.32 -12.89 -13.36
N GLU A 188 -18.14 -12.78 -14.39
CA GLU A 188 -19.38 -13.53 -14.55
C GLU A 188 -19.37 -14.34 -15.85
N LEU A 189 -20.06 -15.48 -15.81
CA LEU A 189 -20.30 -16.34 -16.96
C LEU A 189 -21.81 -16.53 -17.14
N ASP A 190 -22.29 -16.31 -18.36
CA ASP A 190 -23.65 -16.64 -18.76
C ASP A 190 -23.64 -17.66 -19.90
N VAL A 191 -24.72 -18.44 -19.99
CA VAL A 191 -24.89 -19.45 -21.04
C VAL A 191 -26.22 -19.28 -21.75
N SER A 192 -26.22 -19.47 -23.06
CA SER A 192 -27.42 -19.22 -23.88
C SER A 192 -28.64 -20.08 -23.52
N ARG A 193 -28.45 -21.19 -22.80
CA ARG A 193 -29.51 -22.07 -22.29
C ARG A 193 -29.02 -23.03 -21.22
N VAL A 194 -29.93 -23.39 -20.31
CA VAL A 194 -29.69 -24.35 -19.22
C VAL A 194 -30.01 -25.80 -19.61
N ASP A 195 -30.77 -26.02 -20.69
CA ASP A 195 -31.12 -27.35 -21.21
C ASP A 195 -30.67 -27.49 -22.67
N ILE A 196 -29.63 -28.29 -22.90
CA ILE A 196 -29.02 -28.46 -24.22
C ILE A 196 -28.86 -29.95 -24.57
N PRO A 197 -29.35 -30.42 -25.73
CA PRO A 197 -29.11 -31.79 -26.17
C PRO A 197 -27.66 -32.00 -26.61
N ASN A 198 -27.19 -33.25 -26.48
CA ASN A 198 -25.90 -33.68 -27.04
C ASN A 198 -25.82 -33.36 -28.55
N GLY A 199 -24.63 -32.95 -29.00
CA GLY A 199 -24.33 -32.57 -30.38
C GLY A 199 -24.71 -31.12 -30.75
N TYR A 200 -25.24 -30.33 -29.82
CA TYR A 200 -25.53 -28.92 -30.04
C TYR A 200 -24.51 -27.99 -29.38
N ASN A 201 -24.44 -26.75 -29.88
CA ASN A 201 -23.59 -25.69 -29.33
C ASN A 201 -24.24 -25.03 -28.11
N LEU A 202 -23.48 -24.96 -27.01
CA LEU A 202 -23.70 -24.09 -25.85
C LEU A 202 -22.91 -22.81 -26.09
N THR A 203 -23.57 -21.67 -26.17
CA THR A 203 -22.86 -20.38 -26.21
C THR A 203 -22.58 -19.95 -24.78
N ILE A 204 -21.36 -19.49 -24.54
CA ILE A 204 -20.88 -19.01 -23.25
C ILE A 204 -20.42 -17.56 -23.45
N GLU A 205 -20.95 -16.66 -22.64
CA GLU A 205 -20.58 -15.25 -22.61
C GLU A 205 -19.90 -14.97 -21.27
N GLY A 206 -18.72 -14.36 -21.30
CA GLY A 206 -18.02 -13.92 -20.09
C GLY A 206 -17.94 -12.41 -20.03
N THR A 207 -18.09 -11.86 -18.84
CA THR A 207 -18.00 -10.43 -18.55
C THR A 207 -17.11 -10.19 -17.33
N HIS A 208 -16.52 -8.99 -17.25
CA HIS A 208 -15.59 -8.59 -16.18
C HIS A 208 -14.37 -9.51 -16.02
N PHE A 209 -13.85 -10.01 -17.15
CA PHE A 209 -12.49 -10.55 -17.22
C PHE A 209 -11.53 -9.40 -17.49
N ALA A 210 -10.22 -9.68 -17.51
CA ALA A 210 -9.21 -8.64 -17.75
C ALA A 210 -9.48 -7.93 -19.09
N GLU A 211 -9.58 -6.59 -19.06
CA GLU A 211 -9.72 -5.68 -20.22
C GLU A 211 -8.42 -5.64 -21.04
N LEU A 212 -7.98 -6.81 -21.50
CA LEU A 212 -6.78 -7.03 -22.26
C LEU A 212 -7.12 -7.90 -23.46
N ASN A 213 -7.07 -7.29 -24.63
CA ASN A 213 -7.41 -7.99 -25.87
C ASN A 213 -6.48 -9.18 -26.12
N ASN A 214 -7.06 -10.29 -26.61
CA ASN A 214 -6.38 -11.55 -26.91
C ASN A 214 -5.80 -12.27 -25.66
N THR A 215 -6.46 -12.15 -24.49
CA THR A 215 -6.04 -12.91 -23.30
C THR A 215 -6.71 -14.27 -23.28
N GLU A 216 -5.91 -15.34 -23.34
CA GLU A 216 -6.42 -16.71 -23.24
C GLU A 216 -7.07 -16.95 -21.87
N THR A 217 -8.23 -17.59 -21.88
CA THR A 217 -8.96 -18.00 -20.67
C THR A 217 -8.87 -19.52 -20.48
N GLU A 218 -8.70 -19.98 -19.23
CA GLU A 218 -8.77 -21.41 -18.90
C GLU A 218 -10.18 -21.81 -18.51
N TRP A 219 -10.60 -23.00 -18.96
CA TRP A 219 -11.98 -23.47 -18.83
C TRP A 219 -12.07 -24.86 -18.22
N TYR A 220 -13.02 -24.99 -17.30
CA TYR A 220 -13.34 -26.26 -16.65
C TYR A 220 -14.86 -26.45 -16.68
N ILE A 221 -15.32 -27.64 -17.10
CA ILE A 221 -16.72 -28.06 -16.98
C ILE A 221 -16.77 -29.18 -15.95
N TYR A 222 -17.67 -29.07 -14.97
CA TYR A 222 -17.76 -30.02 -13.86
C TYR A 222 -19.18 -30.60 -13.78
N ASN A 223 -19.29 -31.93 -13.78
CA ASN A 223 -20.58 -32.57 -13.52
C ASN A 223 -20.93 -32.47 -12.03
N SER A 224 -21.89 -31.62 -11.67
CA SER A 224 -22.36 -31.50 -10.27
C SER A 224 -23.08 -32.74 -9.74
N THR A 225 -23.47 -33.67 -10.62
CA THR A 225 -24.20 -34.90 -10.27
C THR A 225 -23.32 -36.15 -10.22
N ASP A 226 -22.04 -36.05 -10.58
CA ASP A 226 -21.08 -37.15 -10.53
C ASP A 226 -19.68 -36.64 -10.13
N ALA A 227 -18.84 -37.46 -9.50
CA ALA A 227 -17.53 -37.05 -8.98
C ALA A 227 -16.44 -36.88 -10.05
N TRP A 228 -16.78 -37.04 -11.33
CA TRP A 228 -15.85 -36.92 -12.44
C TRP A 228 -15.56 -35.45 -12.75
N LEU A 229 -14.33 -35.02 -12.44
CA LEU A 229 -13.73 -33.87 -13.10
C LEU A 229 -13.45 -34.27 -14.55
N ILE A 230 -13.99 -33.51 -15.50
CA ILE A 230 -13.58 -33.61 -16.89
C ILE A 230 -12.21 -32.90 -16.97
N ASP A 231 -11.15 -33.60 -16.57
CA ASP A 231 -9.75 -33.11 -16.54
C ASP A 231 -9.05 -33.23 -17.91
N GLY A 232 -9.84 -33.19 -18.98
CA GLY A 232 -9.34 -32.88 -20.30
C GLY A 232 -9.75 -31.45 -20.58
N ASN A 233 -8.82 -30.62 -21.07
CA ASN A 233 -9.16 -29.36 -21.73
C ASN A 233 -10.52 -29.50 -22.41
N VAL A 234 -11.38 -28.51 -22.29
CA VAL A 234 -12.59 -28.39 -23.12
C VAL A 234 -12.11 -28.19 -24.57
N THR A 235 -11.60 -29.26 -25.21
CA THR A 235 -10.83 -29.22 -26.47
C THR A 235 -11.71 -28.91 -27.69
N GLU A 236 -13.01 -28.76 -27.46
CA GLU A 236 -14.04 -28.45 -28.46
C GLU A 236 -14.78 -27.14 -28.11
N LEU A 237 -14.12 -26.21 -27.40
CA LEU A 237 -14.46 -24.80 -27.56
C LEU A 237 -14.12 -24.42 -28.99
N HIS A 238 -15.14 -24.18 -29.78
CA HIS A 238 -14.99 -23.79 -31.18
C HIS A 238 -15.44 -22.33 -31.35
N GLY A 239 -14.85 -21.66 -32.34
CA GLY A 239 -14.77 -20.20 -32.49
C GLY A 239 -13.43 -19.84 -33.13
N PRO A 240 -13.10 -18.57 -33.43
CA PRO A 240 -11.71 -18.23 -33.68
C PRO A 240 -10.92 -18.60 -32.41
N THR A 241 -9.93 -19.49 -32.54
CA THR A 241 -8.98 -20.00 -31.53
C THR A 241 -8.74 -19.14 -30.29
N PRO A 242 -8.45 -19.79 -29.14
CA PRO A 242 -9.34 -19.99 -27.96
C PRO A 242 -10.27 -18.79 -27.64
N PRO A 243 -11.29 -18.91 -26.76
CA PRO A 243 -12.03 -17.74 -26.32
C PRO A 243 -11.09 -16.78 -25.58
N GLU A 244 -10.73 -15.74 -26.28
CA GLU A 244 -9.92 -14.65 -25.79
C GLU A 244 -10.82 -13.48 -25.40
N THR A 245 -10.46 -12.77 -24.35
CA THR A 245 -11.12 -11.49 -24.03
C THR A 245 -10.86 -10.47 -25.13
N ASP A 246 -11.87 -9.66 -25.43
CA ASP A 246 -11.71 -8.46 -26.24
C ASP A 246 -11.12 -7.30 -25.43
N THR A 247 -11.19 -6.08 -25.96
CA THR A 247 -10.67 -4.89 -25.27
C THR A 247 -11.43 -4.53 -24.00
N ASP A 248 -12.67 -5.02 -23.87
CA ASP A 248 -13.59 -4.67 -22.79
C ASP A 248 -13.64 -5.82 -21.76
N GLY A 249 -12.77 -6.83 -21.89
CA GLY A 249 -12.72 -7.96 -20.97
C GLY A 249 -13.91 -8.91 -21.15
N GLU A 250 -14.57 -8.84 -22.30
CA GLU A 250 -15.70 -9.68 -22.67
C GLU A 250 -15.26 -10.75 -23.67
N PHE A 251 -15.96 -11.88 -23.70
CA PHE A 251 -15.80 -12.85 -24.78
C PHE A 251 -17.10 -13.59 -25.06
N THR A 252 -17.18 -14.14 -26.26
CA THR A 252 -18.22 -15.10 -26.63
C THR A 252 -17.57 -16.35 -27.19
N ALA A 253 -17.88 -17.49 -26.58
CA ALA A 253 -17.40 -18.80 -27.00
C ALA A 253 -18.56 -19.75 -27.28
N TRP A 254 -18.30 -20.87 -27.94
CA TRP A 254 -19.26 -21.97 -27.92
C TRP A 254 -18.60 -23.33 -27.74
N TYR A 255 -19.29 -24.18 -27.00
CA TYR A 255 -18.88 -25.55 -26.71
C TYR A 255 -19.88 -26.53 -27.32
N VAL A 256 -19.42 -27.53 -28.07
CA VAL A 256 -20.28 -28.63 -28.53
C VAL A 256 -20.47 -29.61 -27.38
N ILE A 257 -21.71 -29.87 -26.99
CA ILE A 257 -22.00 -30.90 -25.99
C ILE A 257 -21.65 -32.27 -26.57
N PRO A 258 -20.64 -32.98 -26.04
CA PRO A 258 -20.23 -34.27 -26.58
C PRO A 258 -21.32 -35.32 -26.41
N GLU A 259 -21.39 -36.27 -27.35
CA GLU A 259 -22.35 -37.39 -27.26
C GLU A 259 -22.09 -38.31 -26.06
N PHE A 260 -20.88 -38.30 -25.50
CA PHE A 260 -20.51 -39.13 -24.36
C PHE A 260 -20.89 -38.54 -22.99
N LEU A 261 -21.32 -37.26 -22.93
CA LEU A 261 -21.82 -36.71 -21.67
C LEU A 261 -23.16 -37.38 -21.34
N GLU A 262 -23.24 -37.93 -20.13
CA GLU A 262 -24.47 -38.50 -19.58
C GLU A 262 -25.50 -37.40 -19.28
N LEU A 263 -26.75 -37.78 -19.02
CA LEU A 263 -27.75 -36.83 -18.57
C LEU A 263 -27.43 -36.42 -17.12
N GLY A 264 -27.21 -35.13 -16.88
CA GLY A 264 -26.83 -34.60 -15.57
C GLY A 264 -26.83 -33.08 -15.54
N SER A 265 -26.51 -32.52 -14.38
CA SER A 265 -26.28 -31.08 -14.23
C SER A 265 -24.79 -30.81 -14.24
N TYR A 266 -24.34 -29.98 -15.19
CA TYR A 266 -22.95 -29.64 -15.47
C TYR A 266 -22.71 -28.14 -15.28
#